data_AF-A0A195EK61-F1
#
_entry.id   AF-A0A195EK61-F1
#
_cell.length_a   1.000
_cell.length_b   1.000
_cell.length_c   1.000
_cell.angle_alpha   90.00
_cell.angle_beta   90.00
_cell.angle_gamma   90.00
#
_symmetry.space_group_name_H-M   'P 1'
#
loop_
_entity.id
_entity.type
_entity.pdbx_description
1 polymer ?
#
loop_
_entity_poly.entity_id
_entity_poly.type
_entity_poly.pdbx_seq_one_letter_code
_entity_poly.pdbx_strand_id
1 'polypeptide(L)'
;MVPELKEKLKTRGQNTTGTKTELIGRLMTAVDPAGAWIDETPGGAFGMDIVGVSANETHVEVVENRMPRKVVDRKQNLTLREAELQRREKELALRELESAWREINRLHLALEAGAVAVRPAEVRRPEQRQMTRNASPNIAINTIAELLSYFDGSGDRFVSGRNR
;
A
#
# COMPACT_ATOMS: atom_id res chain seq x y z
N MET A 1 6.38 14.12 -23.77
CA MET A 1 5.73 12.99 -23.06
C MET A 1 5.22 11.85 -23.96
N VAL A 2 4.18 12.00 -24.79
CA VAL A 2 3.76 10.91 -25.72
C VAL A 2 4.84 10.50 -26.75
N PRO A 3 5.62 11.42 -27.36
CA PRO A 3 6.71 11.01 -28.27
C PRO A 3 7.79 10.17 -27.59
N GLU A 4 8.18 10.51 -26.36
CA GLU A 4 9.15 9.72 -25.57
C GLU A 4 8.66 8.29 -25.28
N LEU A 5 7.36 8.10 -25.01
CA LEU A 5 6.79 6.77 -24.79
C LEU A 5 6.86 5.92 -26.07
N LYS A 6 6.57 6.52 -27.23
CA LYS A 6 6.66 5.83 -28.51
C LYS A 6 8.10 5.47 -28.87
N GLU A 7 9.06 6.34 -28.57
CA GLU A 7 10.48 6.06 -28.77
C GLU A 7 10.94 4.88 -27.91
N LYS A 8 10.58 4.87 -26.62
CA LYS A 8 10.89 3.74 -25.71
C LYS A 8 10.23 2.42 -26.12
N LEU A 9 9.05 2.45 -26.72
CA LEU A 9 8.40 1.26 -27.25
C LEU A 9 9.05 0.81 -28.57
N LYS A 10 9.46 1.75 -29.42
CA LYS A 10 10.15 1.47 -30.68
C LYS A 10 11.51 0.82 -30.48
N THR A 11 12.30 1.28 -29.50
CA THR A 11 13.59 0.64 -29.14
C THR A 11 13.42 -0.78 -28.64
N ARG A 12 12.25 -1.11 -28.08
CA ARG A 12 11.88 -2.46 -27.60
C ARG A 12 11.14 -3.30 -28.66
N GLY A 13 11.01 -2.81 -29.89
CA GLY A 13 10.30 -3.52 -30.96
C GLY A 13 8.79 -3.68 -30.73
N GLN A 14 8.18 -2.86 -29.87
CA GLN A 14 6.77 -2.97 -29.53
C GLN A 14 5.88 -2.04 -30.35
N ASN A 15 4.60 -2.38 -30.45
CA ASN A 15 3.61 -1.58 -31.16
C ASN A 15 3.46 -0.19 -30.49
N THR A 16 3.67 0.86 -31.28
CA THR A 16 3.61 2.28 -30.85
C THR A 16 2.24 2.95 -31.09
N THR A 17 1.26 2.17 -31.56
CA THR A 17 -0.08 2.65 -31.90
C THR A 17 -1.01 2.54 -30.69
N GLY A 18 -1.68 3.62 -30.30
CA GLY A 18 -2.62 3.60 -29.18
C GLY A 18 -2.71 4.93 -28.43
N THR A 19 -3.60 4.95 -27.43
CA THR A 19 -3.76 6.08 -26.51
C THR A 19 -2.59 6.14 -25.50
N LYS A 20 -2.36 7.30 -24.86
CA LYS A 20 -1.26 7.47 -23.89
C LYS A 20 -1.31 6.41 -22.78
N THR A 21 -2.51 6.07 -22.31
CA THR A 21 -2.75 5.04 -21.28
C THR A 21 -2.39 3.64 -21.77
N GLU A 22 -2.73 3.29 -23.02
CA GLU A 22 -2.33 2.02 -23.63
C GLU A 22 -0.82 1.91 -23.80
N LEU A 23 -0.15 3.00 -24.21
CA LEU A 23 1.31 3.02 -24.33
C LEU A 23 1.99 2.85 -22.96
N ILE A 24 1.46 3.49 -21.91
CA ILE A 24 1.95 3.31 -20.53
C ILE A 24 1.69 1.87 -20.07
N GLY A 25 0.49 1.34 -20.29
CA GLY A 25 0.14 -0.03 -19.90
C GLY A 25 1.03 -1.06 -20.58
N ARG A 26 1.31 -0.90 -21.89
CA ARG A 26 2.26 -1.75 -22.63
C ARG A 26 3.66 -1.64 -22.07
N LEU A 27 4.12 -0.43 -21.74
CA LEU A 27 5.40 -0.28 -21.05
C LEU A 27 5.36 -1.09 -19.74
N MET A 28 4.42 -0.84 -18.83
CA MET A 28 4.42 -1.52 -17.52
C MET A 28 4.30 -3.05 -17.61
N THR A 29 3.54 -3.60 -18.56
CA THR A 29 3.37 -5.05 -18.74
C THR A 29 4.53 -5.70 -19.48
N ALA A 30 5.07 -5.04 -20.51
CA ALA A 30 6.17 -5.54 -21.29
C ALA A 30 7.48 -5.51 -20.54
N VAL A 31 7.57 -4.60 -19.58
CA VAL A 31 8.82 -4.43 -18.92
C VAL A 31 9.00 -5.83 -18.14
N ASP A 32 8.15 -6.38 -17.25
CA ASP A 32 8.52 -7.58 -16.42
C ASP A 32 7.29 -8.34 -15.90
N PRO A 33 7.20 -9.64 -16.18
CA PRO A 33 6.40 -10.55 -15.36
C PRO A 33 7.12 -11.03 -14.09
N ALA A 34 8.46 -10.88 -13.97
CA ALA A 34 9.25 -11.41 -12.87
C ALA A 34 9.62 -10.39 -11.78
N GLY A 35 9.32 -9.10 -11.98
CA GLY A 35 9.52 -8.03 -10.98
C GLY A 35 10.97 -7.57 -10.79
N ALA A 36 11.85 -7.74 -11.78
CA ALA A 36 13.29 -7.54 -11.63
C ALA A 36 13.75 -6.07 -11.56
N TRP A 37 12.92 -5.06 -11.87
CA TRP A 37 13.37 -3.64 -11.75
C TRP A 37 12.98 -2.95 -10.47
N ILE A 38 12.40 -3.69 -9.54
CA ILE A 38 12.52 -3.27 -8.15
C ILE A 38 14.00 -3.35 -7.71
N ASP A 39 14.85 -4.10 -8.43
CA ASP A 39 16.26 -4.30 -8.07
C ASP A 39 17.23 -3.28 -8.69
N GLU A 40 16.85 -2.56 -9.74
CA GLU A 40 17.69 -1.52 -10.35
C GLU A 40 17.48 -0.16 -9.69
N THR A 41 17.72 -0.12 -8.38
CA THR A 41 18.22 1.11 -7.77
C THR A 41 19.68 1.23 -8.20
N PRO A 42 20.13 2.30 -8.86
CA PRO A 42 21.55 2.50 -9.16
C PRO A 42 22.26 2.83 -7.85
N GLY A 43 22.57 1.80 -7.07
CA GLY A 43 23.07 1.95 -5.71
C GLY A 43 23.04 0.68 -4.88
N GLY A 44 23.65 -0.40 -5.35
CA GLY A 44 24.10 -1.47 -4.45
C GLY A 44 23.88 -2.88 -4.97
N ALA A 45 24.93 -3.42 -5.58
CA ALA A 45 25.12 -4.84 -5.82
C ALA A 45 24.74 -5.72 -4.61
N PHE A 46 23.74 -6.57 -4.80
CA PHE A 46 23.65 -7.84 -4.08
C PHE A 46 23.27 -8.92 -5.08
N GLY A 47 24.31 -9.44 -5.75
CA GLY A 47 24.23 -10.59 -6.62
C GLY A 47 23.67 -11.79 -5.87
N MET A 48 22.55 -12.29 -6.35
CA MET A 48 22.05 -13.62 -6.05
C MET A 48 22.41 -14.48 -7.27
N ASP A 49 23.66 -14.95 -7.31
CA ASP A 49 24.09 -15.92 -8.30
C ASP A 49 23.41 -17.26 -8.00
N ILE A 50 22.40 -17.54 -8.82
CA ILE A 50 21.77 -18.85 -8.95
C ILE A 50 22.84 -19.81 -9.45
N VAL A 51 23.26 -20.72 -8.58
CA VAL A 51 24.23 -21.79 -8.84
C VAL A 51 23.67 -22.72 -9.93
N GLY A 52 24.12 -22.51 -11.16
CA GLY A 52 24.05 -23.49 -12.24
C GLY A 52 25.08 -24.58 -11.98
N VAL A 53 24.61 -25.78 -11.62
CA VAL A 53 25.42 -27.00 -11.50
C VAL A 53 25.96 -27.35 -12.89
N SER A 54 27.24 -27.08 -13.12
CA SER A 54 28.00 -27.62 -14.25
C SER A 54 29.07 -28.56 -13.70
N ALA A 55 28.90 -29.84 -14.01
CA ALA A 55 29.68 -30.94 -13.48
C ALA A 55 31.03 -31.08 -14.19
N ASN A 56 31.98 -30.17 -13.92
CA ASN A 56 33.37 -30.36 -14.32
C ASN A 56 34.27 -30.00 -13.13
N GLU A 57 35.01 -31.00 -12.62
CA GLU A 57 35.98 -30.90 -11.53
C GLU A 57 36.94 -29.74 -11.75
N THR A 58 36.78 -28.68 -10.96
CA THR A 58 37.82 -27.66 -10.80
C THR A 58 37.84 -27.20 -9.36
N HIS A 59 39.04 -27.25 -8.78
CA HIS A 59 39.41 -26.88 -7.42
C HIS A 59 38.67 -25.61 -6.92
N VAL A 60 37.68 -25.80 -6.05
CA VAL A 60 36.96 -24.68 -5.42
C VAL A 60 37.81 -24.18 -4.26
N GLU A 61 38.57 -23.10 -4.49
CA GLU A 61 38.98 -22.24 -3.39
C GLU A 61 37.71 -21.71 -2.73
N VAL A 62 37.44 -22.20 -1.52
CA VAL A 62 36.40 -21.69 -0.63
C VAL A 62 36.84 -20.28 -0.23
N VAL A 63 36.54 -19.31 -1.10
CA VAL A 63 36.57 -17.89 -0.74
C VAL A 63 35.45 -17.71 0.27
N GLU A 64 35.83 -17.81 1.54
CA GLU A 64 34.99 -17.56 2.70
C GLU A 64 34.51 -16.10 2.61
N ASN A 65 33.40 -15.90 1.89
CA ASN A 65 32.79 -14.61 1.64
C ASN A 65 32.12 -14.15 2.95
N ARG A 66 32.96 -13.75 3.91
CA ARG A 66 32.55 -13.20 5.20
C ARG A 66 31.82 -11.89 4.94
N MET A 67 30.51 -11.99 4.82
CA MET A 67 29.60 -10.85 4.93
C MET A 67 30.02 -10.01 6.16
N PRO A 68 30.18 -8.69 6.02
CA PRO A 68 30.58 -7.84 7.13
C PRO A 68 29.54 -7.95 8.25
N ARG A 69 29.96 -8.43 9.44
CA ARG A 69 29.11 -8.72 10.62
C ARG A 69 28.03 -7.66 10.89
N LYS A 70 28.34 -6.38 10.68
CA LYS A 70 27.43 -5.25 10.89
C LYS A 70 26.14 -5.31 10.05
N VAL A 71 26.16 -5.94 8.87
CA VAL A 71 24.98 -6.05 7.99
C VAL A 71 24.03 -7.16 8.48
N VAL A 72 24.59 -8.24 9.04
CA VAL A 72 23.83 -9.34 9.64
C VAL A 72 23.09 -8.85 10.89
N ASP A 73 23.78 -8.06 11.73
CA ASP A 73 23.20 -7.48 12.95
C ASP A 73 22.01 -6.57 12.64
N ARG A 74 22.08 -5.79 11.55
CA ARG A 74 20.98 -4.90 11.15
C ARG A 74 19.76 -5.68 10.67
N LYS A 75 19.96 -6.73 9.86
CA LYS A 75 18.87 -7.59 9.38
C LYS A 75 18.18 -8.31 10.53
N GLN A 76 18.94 -8.87 11.47
CA GLN A 76 18.41 -9.54 12.65
C GLN A 76 17.61 -8.59 13.58
N ASN A 77 18.07 -7.34 13.73
CA ASN A 77 17.32 -6.34 14.49
C ASN A 77 15.98 -5.98 13.83
N LEU A 78 15.92 -5.94 12.50
CA LEU A 78 14.67 -5.68 11.78
C LEU A 78 13.68 -6.84 11.94
N THR A 79 14.14 -8.09 11.82
CA THR A 79 13.26 -9.26 11.97
C THR A 79 12.70 -9.37 13.39
N LEU A 80 13.51 -9.09 14.42
CA LEU A 80 13.01 -9.08 15.81
C LEU A 80 11.99 -7.97 16.03
N ARG A 81 12.24 -6.77 15.49
CA ARG A 81 11.30 -5.65 15.58
C ARG A 81 9.99 -5.95 14.87
N GLU A 82 10.04 -6.57 13.70
CA GLU A 82 8.85 -6.97 12.93
C GLU A 82 8.03 -8.01 13.69
N ALA A 83 8.67 -9.04 14.26
CA ALA A 83 7.98 -10.05 15.07
C ALA A 83 7.28 -9.43 16.30
N GLU A 84 7.92 -8.45 16.95
CA GLU A 84 7.32 -7.73 18.08
C GLU A 84 6.13 -6.87 17.64
N LEU A 85 6.19 -6.23 16.47
CA LEU A 85 5.06 -5.47 15.92
C LEU A 85 3.88 -6.40 15.60
N GLN A 86 4.13 -7.52 14.93
CA GLN A 86 3.09 -8.51 14.62
C GLN A 86 2.42 -9.06 15.88
N ARG A 87 3.18 -9.26 16.96
CA ARG A 87 2.64 -9.68 18.26
C ARG A 87 1.68 -8.64 18.83
N ARG A 88 2.06 -7.35 18.81
CA ARG A 88 1.23 -6.25 19.31
C ARG A 88 -0.02 -6.03 18.45
N GLU A 89 0.11 -6.10 17.14
CA GLU A 89 -1.02 -6.01 16.21
C GLU A 89 -2.04 -7.12 16.45
N LYS A 90 -1.57 -8.37 16.64
CA LYS A 90 -2.43 -9.49 16.99
C LYS A 90 -3.17 -9.27 18.31
N GLU A 91 -2.47 -8.76 19.32
CA GLU A 91 -3.08 -8.45 20.62
C GLU A 91 -4.17 -7.37 20.49
N LEU A 92 -3.90 -6.30 19.76
CA LEU A 92 -4.88 -5.24 19.49
C LEU A 92 -6.10 -5.77 18.74
N ALA A 93 -5.89 -6.56 17.69
CA ALA A 93 -6.97 -7.16 16.91
C ALA A 93 -7.89 -8.03 17.78
N LEU A 94 -7.33 -8.80 18.73
CA LEU A 94 -8.12 -9.60 19.67
C LEU A 94 -8.94 -8.74 20.64
N ARG A 95 -8.36 -7.65 21.16
CA ARG A 95 -9.08 -6.71 22.06
C ARG A 95 -10.21 -5.96 21.34
N GLU A 96 -9.98 -5.57 20.08
CA GLU A 96 -11.00 -4.94 19.24
C GLU A 96 -12.12 -5.94 18.93
N LEU A 97 -11.78 -7.18 18.60
CA LEU A 97 -12.75 -8.25 18.40
C LEU A 97 -13.61 -8.49 19.64
N GLU A 98 -13.00 -8.59 20.83
CA GLU A 98 -13.73 -8.73 22.09
C GLU A 98 -14.65 -7.54 22.36
N SER A 99 -14.19 -6.32 22.08
CA SER A 99 -14.99 -5.11 22.24
C SER A 99 -16.18 -5.09 21.28
N ALA A 100 -15.99 -5.53 20.03
CA ALA A 100 -17.08 -5.68 19.06
C ALA A 100 -18.10 -6.74 19.51
N TRP A 101 -17.65 -7.88 20.04
CA TRP A 101 -18.54 -8.89 20.60
C TRP A 101 -19.35 -8.37 21.79
N ARG A 102 -18.72 -7.65 22.71
CA ARG A 102 -19.40 -7.01 23.85
C ARG A 102 -20.47 -6.03 23.36
N GLU A 103 -20.16 -5.23 22.34
CA GLU A 103 -21.09 -4.29 21.76
C GLU A 103 -22.27 -4.97 21.05
N ILE A 104 -22.02 -6.01 20.26
CA ILE A 104 -23.07 -6.82 19.62
C ILE A 104 -24.01 -7.41 20.67
N ASN A 105 -23.45 -7.99 21.74
CA ASN A 105 -24.26 -8.55 22.81
C ASN A 105 -25.08 -7.47 23.54
N ARG A 106 -24.51 -6.28 23.77
CA ARG A 106 -25.23 -5.14 24.33
C ARG A 106 -26.41 -4.72 23.44
N LEU A 107 -26.22 -4.68 22.13
CA LEU A 107 -27.26 -4.36 21.16
C LEU A 107 -28.35 -5.44 21.12
N HIS A 108 -27.98 -6.73 21.17
CA HIS A 108 -28.95 -7.83 21.27
C HIS A 108 -29.81 -7.70 22.54
N LEU A 109 -29.20 -7.47 23.69
CA LEU A 109 -29.95 -7.27 24.95
C LEU A 109 -30.85 -6.02 24.90
N ALA A 110 -30.38 -4.92 24.30
CA ALA A 110 -31.19 -3.71 24.15
C ALA A 110 -32.39 -3.91 23.19
N LEU A 111 -32.22 -4.75 22.16
CA LEU A 111 -33.29 -5.15 21.25
C LEU A 111 -34.31 -6.04 21.98
N GLU A 112 -33.85 -7.06 22.71
CA GLU A 112 -34.71 -7.96 23.50
C GLU A 112 -35.48 -7.22 24.59
N ALA A 113 -34.85 -6.24 25.25
CA ALA A 113 -35.48 -5.39 26.25
C ALA A 113 -36.47 -4.36 25.65
N GLY A 114 -36.62 -4.30 24.32
CA GLY A 114 -37.51 -3.36 23.64
C GLY A 114 -37.08 -1.90 23.74
N ALA A 115 -35.86 -1.63 24.21
CA ALA A 115 -35.34 -0.28 24.42
C ALA A 115 -34.96 0.42 23.11
N VAL A 116 -34.64 -0.36 22.07
CA VAL A 116 -34.50 0.14 20.71
C VAL A 116 -35.68 -0.39 19.92
N ALA A 117 -36.67 0.49 19.69
CA ALA A 117 -37.68 0.27 18.67
C ALA A 117 -36.96 0.29 17.30
N VAL A 118 -36.26 -0.80 16.97
CA VAL A 118 -35.91 -1.13 15.60
C VAL A 118 -37.25 -1.35 14.94
N ARG A 119 -37.83 -0.27 14.39
CA ARG A 119 -38.87 -0.39 13.39
C ARG A 119 -38.34 -1.42 12.40
N PRO A 120 -38.97 -2.60 12.26
CA PRO A 120 -38.56 -3.54 11.25
C PRO A 120 -38.61 -2.74 9.96
N ALA A 121 -37.44 -2.49 9.38
CA ALA A 121 -37.36 -1.99 8.04
C ALA A 121 -38.06 -3.08 7.24
N GLU A 122 -39.34 -2.83 6.92
CA GLU A 122 -40.09 -3.60 5.95
C GLU A 122 -39.11 -3.95 4.85
N VAL A 123 -38.95 -5.26 4.63
CA VAL A 123 -38.25 -5.85 3.51
C VAL A 123 -39.02 -5.39 2.26
N ARG A 124 -38.83 -4.13 1.89
CA ARG A 124 -39.26 -3.58 0.61
C ARG A 124 -38.36 -4.22 -0.41
N ARG A 125 -39.02 -4.94 -1.31
CA ARG A 125 -38.51 -5.50 -2.56
C ARG A 125 -37.38 -4.67 -3.16
N PRO A 126 -36.39 -5.31 -3.82
CA PRO A 126 -35.29 -4.64 -4.46
C PRO A 126 -35.73 -4.00 -5.79
N GLU A 127 -36.70 -3.10 -5.76
CA GLU A 127 -36.97 -2.19 -6.87
C GLU A 127 -37.23 -0.82 -6.26
N GLN A 128 -36.43 0.16 -6.67
CA GLN A 128 -36.52 1.56 -6.25
C GLN A 128 -35.85 1.91 -4.91
N ARG A 129 -34.53 1.65 -4.81
CA ARG A 129 -33.65 2.46 -3.96
C ARG A 129 -33.54 3.88 -4.54
N GLN A 130 -34.48 4.74 -4.17
CA GLN A 130 -34.21 6.17 -4.16
C GLN A 130 -33.04 6.40 -3.20
N MET A 131 -31.99 7.00 -3.74
CA MET A 131 -30.78 7.42 -3.04
C MET A 131 -31.14 8.28 -1.83
N THR A 132 -31.17 7.69 -0.63
CA THR A 132 -30.98 8.46 0.60
C THR A 132 -29.52 8.82 0.67
N ARG A 133 -29.23 9.92 -0.04
CA ARG A 133 -28.22 10.94 0.24
C ARG A 133 -27.20 10.49 1.29
N ASN A 134 -26.10 9.94 0.79
CA ASN A 134 -24.81 10.15 1.40
C ASN A 134 -24.71 11.65 1.66
N ALA A 135 -24.69 12.06 2.93
CA ALA A 135 -24.25 13.39 3.31
C ALA A 135 -22.74 13.43 3.05
N SER A 136 -22.34 13.41 1.78
CA SER A 136 -21.06 13.96 1.37
C SER A 136 -21.09 15.41 1.85
N PRO A 137 -20.15 15.86 2.70
CA PRO A 137 -20.04 17.27 2.99
C PRO A 137 -19.82 17.96 1.65
N ASN A 138 -20.84 18.66 1.16
CA ASN A 138 -20.72 19.56 0.02
C ASN A 138 -19.85 20.71 0.50
N ILE A 139 -18.54 20.48 0.55
CA ILE A 139 -17.56 21.54 0.69
C ILE A 139 -17.72 22.33 -0.60
N ALA A 140 -18.35 23.50 -0.49
CA ALA A 140 -18.53 24.38 -1.62
C ALA A 140 -17.15 24.62 -2.24
N ILE A 141 -17.01 24.43 -3.54
CA ILE A 141 -15.73 24.65 -4.22
C ILE A 141 -15.18 26.06 -3.94
N ASN A 142 -16.06 27.02 -3.64
CA ASN A 142 -15.71 28.36 -3.17
C ASN A 142 -14.95 28.38 -1.83
N THR A 143 -15.28 27.52 -0.86
CA THR A 143 -14.51 27.45 0.40
C THR A 143 -13.13 26.84 0.19
N ILE A 144 -12.96 25.94 -0.78
CA ILE A 144 -11.63 25.45 -1.18
C ILE A 144 -10.82 26.59 -1.80
N ALA A 145 -11.43 27.42 -2.65
CA ALA A 145 -10.76 28.58 -3.25
C ALA A 145 -10.34 29.63 -2.20
N GLU A 146 -11.20 29.93 -1.21
CA GLU A 146 -10.82 30.78 -0.07
C GLU A 146 -9.67 30.17 0.73
N LEU A 147 -9.73 28.87 1.06
CA LEU A 147 -8.65 28.19 1.80
C LEU A 147 -7.32 28.17 1.04
N LEU A 148 -7.36 28.04 -0.28
CA LEU A 148 -6.17 28.09 -1.12
C LEU A 148 -5.61 29.52 -1.27
N SER A 149 -6.44 30.56 -1.14
CA SER A 149 -5.96 31.95 -1.15
C SER A 149 -5.08 32.30 0.05
N TYR A 150 -5.28 31.63 1.19
CA TYR A 150 -4.42 31.74 2.37
C TYR A 150 -3.09 30.98 2.24
N PHE A 151 -2.99 30.07 1.27
CA PHE A 151 -1.74 29.38 0.95
C PHE A 151 -0.99 30.19 -0.10
N ASP A 152 -0.14 31.11 0.36
CA ASP A 152 0.74 31.92 -0.49
C ASP A 152 1.93 31.12 -1.09
N GLY A 153 2.01 29.82 -0.80
CA GLY A 153 3.09 28.95 -1.25
C GLY A 153 4.45 29.27 -0.62
N SER A 154 4.54 30.20 0.33
CA SER A 154 5.76 30.53 1.07
C SER A 154 5.94 29.60 2.28
N GLY A 155 5.75 28.30 2.05
CA GLY A 155 5.87 27.27 3.08
C GLY A 155 7.32 27.00 3.43
N ASP A 156 7.94 27.87 4.23
CA ASP A 156 9.22 27.59 4.90
C ASP A 156 9.13 27.89 6.40
N ARG A 157 8.19 27.20 7.07
CA ARG A 157 8.21 26.82 8.51
C ARG A 157 6.90 26.17 8.94
N PHE A 158 6.83 24.85 8.87
CA PHE A 158 5.91 24.11 9.75
C PHE A 158 6.52 24.09 11.16
N VAL A 159 6.10 25.03 12.02
CA VAL A 159 6.37 24.92 13.45
C VAL A 159 5.54 23.76 13.97
N SER A 160 6.15 22.59 14.11
CA SER A 160 5.56 21.46 14.82
C SER A 160 5.38 21.86 16.29
N GLY A 161 4.21 22.39 16.62
CA GLY A 161 3.77 22.69 17.98
C GLY A 161 3.72 21.41 18.81
N ARG A 162 4.85 21.05 19.41
CA ARG A 162 4.95 20.08 20.49
C ARG A 162 4.35 20.74 21.73
N ASN A 163 3.02 20.67 21.89
CA ASN A 163 2.38 21.05 23.14
C ASN A 163 2.47 19.89 24.13
N ARG A 164 2.92 20.27 25.32
CA ARG A 164 3.13 19.46 26.53
C ARG A 164 1.83 18.92 27.10
#